data_AF-A0A1J5PZ38-F1
#
_entry.id   AF-A0A1J5PZ38-F1
#
_cell.length_a   1.000
_cell.length_b   1.000
_cell.length_c   1.000
_cell.angle_alpha   90.00
_cell.angle_beta   90.00
_cell.angle_gamma   90.00
#
_symmetry.space_group_name_H-M   'P 1'
#
loop_
_entity.id
_entity.type
_entity.pdbx_description
1 polymer ?
#
loop_
_entity_poly.entity_id
_entity_poly.type
_entity_poly.pdbx_seq_one_letter_code
_entity_poly.pdbx_strand_id
1 'polypeptide(L)'
;MAGYGPYAGLPMTEAVIGVELLGMAMSAAILFAGALQSQRQEAMTTLRALNRDLESRAQERAQALFRKEHNFRDMIERLPAPIVMTSPDAAQVLYANPAARELFDHDQTDLADLSALAQWLDPDMRQLLLGEVRQHHAAQNREIAFRRRDGTVVWVLASVIQTQFDEADALLFAFKDISERIQREVLLQAQALTDALTGVPNRRHFMAQAAARLRELVAQQKAAAWVLFDLDDFKLVNDTRGHACGDQVLQQVASLLQAKVRSQDVFARLGGEEFCLLLTDLDANQALQRAEEMRLEIDGQVTQCPDGQALPLPTSSIGVAWCPAAALQGVDDETRLAVLMDCADTALYAAKAQGKNRCVLFDGPLPTTDASPAAPRHGVPRANAQALLPISLLRSLAREVHFGRFFERAAQAAAHLVGADGAAFIERDDDSLSYRFFHGLPDAYQQRFAAYRFPIEAGSAGQAIREGREIFQPDYASAPQALPDFVDSGLKANYLVPVRAGSQTLAILALAWFSRHPTYAPDAQQAENVRLLADLMAGALRRERLERKLRQRATRDVLTQLPNRAALELHLSRAISRAGAERNSSLKISNDSGPR
;
A
#
# COMPACT_ATOMS: atom_id res chain seq x y z
N MET A 1 -110.61 59.36 -33.51
CA MET A 1 -110.55 57.92 -33.84
C MET A 1 -110.59 57.15 -32.53
N ALA A 2 -111.72 56.51 -32.21
CA ALA A 2 -111.78 55.62 -31.05
C ALA A 2 -110.94 54.38 -31.39
N GLY A 3 -109.79 54.23 -30.71
CA GLY A 3 -108.93 53.06 -30.86
C GLY A 3 -109.63 51.86 -30.23
N TYR A 4 -110.24 51.04 -31.06
CA TYR A 4 -110.73 49.73 -30.68
C TYR A 4 -109.51 48.91 -30.21
N GLY A 5 -109.48 48.55 -28.92
CA GLY A 5 -108.41 47.74 -28.32
C GLY A 5 -108.28 46.38 -29.01
N PRO A 6 -107.22 45.60 -28.71
CA PRO A 6 -106.89 44.35 -29.44
C PRO A 6 -107.98 43.27 -29.39
N TYR A 7 -109.02 43.46 -28.57
CA TYR A 7 -110.14 42.54 -28.40
C TYR A 7 -111.49 43.09 -28.91
N ALA A 8 -111.49 44.24 -29.59
CA ALA A 8 -112.70 44.87 -30.08
C ALA A 8 -113.30 44.13 -31.29
N GLY A 9 -114.58 43.77 -31.19
CA GLY A 9 -115.30 43.03 -32.23
C GLY A 9 -115.27 41.51 -32.06
N LEU A 10 -114.52 40.99 -31.09
CA LEU A 10 -114.56 39.57 -30.71
C LEU A 10 -115.74 39.29 -29.77
N PRO A 11 -116.40 38.12 -29.85
CA PRO A 11 -117.39 37.70 -28.86
C PRO A 11 -116.76 37.68 -27.46
N MET A 12 -117.50 38.11 -26.43
CA MET A 12 -117.03 38.27 -25.05
C MET A 12 -116.26 37.05 -24.51
N THR A 13 -116.62 35.85 -24.95
CA THR A 13 -115.95 34.59 -24.59
C THR A 13 -114.50 34.53 -25.07
N GLU A 14 -114.19 35.02 -26.26
CA GLU A 14 -112.83 34.99 -26.83
C GLU A 14 -111.92 36.05 -26.19
N ALA A 15 -112.47 37.23 -25.86
CA ALA A 15 -111.72 38.27 -25.16
C ALA A 15 -111.30 37.85 -23.74
N VAL A 16 -112.17 37.13 -23.00
CA VAL A 16 -111.87 36.59 -21.68
C VAL A 16 -110.75 35.55 -21.74
N ILE A 17 -110.82 34.62 -22.71
CA ILE A 17 -109.77 33.61 -22.93
C ILE A 17 -108.42 34.27 -23.23
N GLY A 18 -108.39 35.34 -24.03
CA GLY A 18 -107.16 36.08 -24.34
C GLY A 18 -106.50 36.73 -23.12
N VAL A 19 -107.29 37.29 -22.20
CA VAL A 19 -106.77 37.90 -20.95
C VAL A 19 -106.26 36.84 -19.98
N GLU A 20 -106.96 35.71 -19.84
CA GLU A 20 -106.52 34.59 -19.01
C GLU A 20 -105.19 33.99 -19.51
N LEU A 21 -105.06 33.78 -20.83
CA LEU A 21 -103.81 33.30 -21.44
C LEU A 21 -102.65 34.27 -21.21
N LEU A 22 -102.89 35.59 -21.31
CA LEU A 22 -101.87 36.61 -21.03
C LEU A 22 -101.44 36.57 -19.55
N GLY A 23 -102.40 36.43 -18.63
CA GLY A 23 -102.14 36.30 -17.20
C GLY A 23 -101.33 35.05 -16.85
N MET A 24 -101.64 33.92 -17.49
CA MET A 24 -100.87 32.68 -17.36
C MET A 24 -99.45 32.83 -17.92
N ALA A 25 -99.31 33.46 -19.10
CA ALA A 25 -98.00 33.69 -19.73
C ALA A 25 -97.11 34.62 -18.89
N MET A 26 -97.66 35.70 -18.34
CA MET A 26 -96.93 36.59 -17.43
C MET A 26 -96.53 35.89 -16.13
N SER A 27 -97.42 35.07 -15.55
CA SER A 27 -97.12 34.30 -14.33
C SER A 27 -96.02 33.28 -14.58
N ALA A 28 -96.07 32.57 -15.71
CA ALA A 28 -95.02 31.64 -16.13
C ALA A 28 -93.67 32.36 -16.35
N ALA A 29 -93.69 33.55 -16.96
CA ALA A 29 -92.48 34.36 -17.17
C ALA A 29 -91.86 34.83 -15.85
N ILE A 30 -92.67 35.24 -14.86
CA ILE A 30 -92.20 35.65 -13.53
C ILE A 30 -91.60 34.45 -12.78
N LEU A 31 -92.27 33.29 -12.81
CA LEU A 31 -91.74 32.07 -12.19
C LEU A 31 -90.43 31.62 -12.84
N PHE A 32 -90.34 31.70 -14.17
CA PHE A 32 -89.13 31.36 -14.91
C PHE A 32 -87.98 32.34 -14.62
N ALA A 33 -88.26 33.64 -14.59
CA ALA A 33 -87.28 34.67 -14.20
C ALA A 33 -86.80 34.49 -12.75
N GLY A 34 -87.71 34.17 -11.83
CA GLY A 34 -87.38 33.85 -10.44
C GLY A 34 -86.51 32.59 -10.31
N ALA A 35 -86.85 31.53 -11.04
CA ALA A 35 -86.06 30.30 -11.09
C ALA A 35 -84.65 30.54 -11.65
N LEU A 36 -84.53 31.28 -12.76
CA LEU A 36 -83.24 31.68 -13.33
C LEU A 36 -82.41 32.53 -12.36
N GLN A 37 -83.06 33.46 -11.65
CA GLN A 37 -82.38 34.31 -10.68
C GLN A 37 -81.91 33.52 -9.46
N SER A 38 -82.72 32.56 -8.98
CA SER A 38 -82.34 31.63 -7.92
C SER A 38 -81.15 30.76 -8.35
N GLN A 39 -81.23 30.16 -9.54
CA GLN A 39 -80.14 29.34 -10.09
C GLN A 39 -78.86 30.16 -10.27
N ARG A 40 -78.97 31.43 -10.71
CA ARG A 40 -77.82 32.34 -10.85
C ARG A 40 -77.21 32.69 -9.49
N GLN A 41 -78.03 32.91 -8.46
CA GLN A 41 -77.53 33.19 -7.11
C GLN A 41 -76.77 31.99 -6.54
N GLU A 42 -77.31 30.77 -6.70
CA GLU A 42 -76.68 29.53 -6.27
C GLU A 42 -75.38 29.24 -7.03
N ALA A 43 -75.34 29.50 -8.34
CA ALA A 43 -74.12 29.42 -9.12
C ALA A 43 -73.06 30.44 -8.66
N MET A 44 -73.46 31.68 -8.35
CA MET A 44 -72.53 32.71 -7.86
C MET A 44 -71.98 32.41 -6.46
N THR A 45 -72.79 31.86 -5.55
CA THR A 45 -72.30 31.48 -4.21
C THR A 45 -71.32 30.32 -4.31
N THR A 46 -71.64 29.30 -5.13
CA THR A 46 -70.75 28.17 -5.40
C THR A 46 -69.43 28.63 -6.00
N LEU A 47 -69.46 29.52 -7.00
CA LEU A 47 -68.26 30.05 -7.64
C LEU A 47 -67.40 30.88 -6.68
N ARG A 48 -68.02 31.69 -5.81
CA ARG A 48 -67.28 32.44 -4.77
C ARG A 48 -66.64 31.52 -3.74
N ALA A 49 -67.32 30.44 -3.34
CA ALA A 49 -66.77 29.44 -2.44
C ALA A 49 -65.58 28.72 -3.09
N LEU A 50 -65.70 28.32 -4.35
CA LEU A 50 -64.64 27.65 -5.09
C LEU A 50 -63.42 28.56 -5.30
N ASN A 51 -63.63 29.83 -5.66
CA ASN A 51 -62.52 30.78 -5.81
C ASN A 51 -61.74 30.98 -4.50
N ARG A 52 -62.44 31.10 -3.36
CA ARG A 52 -61.77 31.22 -2.05
C ARG A 52 -60.96 29.97 -1.70
N ASP A 53 -61.49 28.77 -1.98
CA ASP A 53 -60.76 27.51 -1.77
C ASP A 53 -59.52 27.42 -2.67
N LEU A 54 -59.64 27.81 -3.94
CA LEU A 54 -58.51 27.86 -4.88
C LEU A 54 -57.43 28.85 -4.43
N GLU A 55 -57.81 30.05 -3.99
CA GLU A 55 -56.89 31.07 -3.46
C GLU A 55 -56.15 30.55 -2.21
N SER A 56 -56.87 29.90 -1.29
CA SER A 56 -56.28 29.30 -0.09
C SER A 56 -55.25 28.23 -0.46
N ARG A 57 -55.60 27.30 -1.36
CA ARG A 57 -54.69 26.24 -1.81
C ARG A 57 -53.46 26.79 -2.55
N ALA A 58 -53.63 27.86 -3.34
CA ALA A 58 -52.53 28.52 -4.02
C ALA A 58 -51.54 29.16 -3.02
N GLN A 59 -52.06 29.85 -2.00
CA GLN A 59 -51.25 30.44 -0.93
C GLN A 59 -50.51 29.37 -0.11
N GLU A 60 -51.18 28.28 0.27
CA GLU A 60 -50.56 27.17 0.99
C GLU A 60 -49.42 26.54 0.19
N ARG A 61 -49.63 26.31 -1.10
CA ARG A 61 -48.58 25.78 -2.00
C ARG A 61 -47.40 26.73 -2.13
N ALA A 62 -47.65 28.03 -2.30
CA ALA A 62 -46.60 29.04 -2.39
C ALA A 62 -45.76 29.09 -1.10
N GLN A 63 -46.41 29.08 0.07
CA GLN A 63 -45.71 29.04 1.35
C GLN A 63 -44.94 27.73 1.59
N ALA A 64 -45.47 26.60 1.12
CA ALA A 64 -44.79 25.31 1.22
C ALA A 64 -43.53 25.27 0.34
N LEU A 65 -43.60 25.80 -0.88
CA LEU A 65 -42.45 25.93 -1.78
C LEU A 65 -41.39 26.85 -1.18
N PHE A 66 -41.80 28.04 -0.72
CA PHE A 66 -40.90 29.00 -0.07
C PHE A 66 -40.18 28.38 1.15
N ARG A 67 -40.91 27.65 2.00
CA ARG A 67 -40.31 26.95 3.15
C ARG A 67 -39.32 25.86 2.72
N LYS A 68 -39.64 25.07 1.70
CA LYS A 68 -38.73 24.03 1.19
C LYS A 68 -37.45 24.64 0.61
N GLU A 69 -37.58 25.69 -0.20
CA GLU A 69 -36.43 26.37 -0.80
C GLU A 69 -35.54 27.01 0.27
N HIS A 70 -36.14 27.73 1.23
CA HIS A 70 -35.40 28.36 2.32
C HIS A 70 -34.68 27.33 3.18
N ASN A 71 -35.35 26.25 3.58
CA ASN A 71 -34.73 25.17 4.37
C ASN A 71 -33.58 24.49 3.62
N PHE A 72 -33.72 24.28 2.30
CA PHE A 72 -32.67 23.67 1.49
C PHE A 72 -31.45 24.58 1.34
N ARG A 73 -31.67 25.88 1.08
CA ARG A 73 -30.60 26.88 1.01
C ARG A 73 -29.85 26.96 2.34
N ASP A 74 -30.58 27.09 3.45
CA ASP A 74 -30.00 27.12 4.80
C ASP A 74 -29.18 25.86 5.11
N MET A 75 -29.62 24.69 4.65
CA MET A 75 -28.89 23.44 4.82
C MET A 75 -27.55 23.45 4.08
N ILE A 76 -27.52 23.90 2.82
CA ILE A 76 -26.29 23.97 2.01
C ILE A 76 -25.33 25.05 2.53
N GLU A 77 -25.85 26.18 2.97
CA GLU A 77 -25.07 27.27 3.56
C GLU A 77 -24.40 26.83 4.88
N ARG A 78 -25.04 25.97 5.66
CA ARG A 78 -24.51 25.48 6.95
C ARG A 78 -23.75 24.16 6.85
N LEU A 79 -23.71 23.54 5.67
CA LEU A 79 -23.00 22.28 5.45
C LEU A 79 -21.49 22.50 5.63
N PRO A 80 -20.82 21.78 6.55
CA PRO A 80 -19.37 21.88 6.78
C PRO A 80 -18.58 21.10 5.71
N ALA A 81 -19.10 21.09 4.48
CA ALA A 81 -18.52 20.43 3.33
C ALA A 81 -18.44 21.49 2.22
N PRO A 82 -17.24 21.80 1.71
CA PRO A 82 -17.06 22.68 0.57
C PRO A 82 -17.83 22.19 -0.65
N ILE A 83 -18.83 22.96 -1.07
CA ILE A 83 -19.66 22.70 -2.26
C ILE A 83 -19.59 23.88 -3.21
N VAL A 84 -19.30 23.59 -4.47
CA VAL A 84 -19.30 24.57 -5.56
C VAL A 84 -20.15 24.04 -6.71
N MET A 85 -20.99 24.90 -7.28
CA MET A 85 -21.68 24.62 -8.54
C MET A 85 -21.08 25.47 -9.65
N THR A 86 -20.88 24.88 -10.82
CA THR A 86 -20.31 25.58 -11.99
C THR A 86 -21.14 25.35 -13.24
N SER A 87 -20.88 26.14 -14.27
CA SER A 87 -21.27 25.84 -15.65
C SER A 87 -20.72 24.47 -16.11
N PRO A 88 -21.28 23.85 -17.17
CA PRO A 88 -20.88 22.51 -17.63
C PRO A 88 -19.41 22.37 -18.06
N ASP A 89 -18.78 23.47 -18.47
CA ASP A 89 -17.35 23.56 -18.82
C ASP A 89 -16.45 23.88 -17.62
N ALA A 90 -17.04 24.01 -16.44
CA ALA A 90 -16.41 24.47 -15.21
C ALA A 90 -15.65 25.80 -15.38
N ALA A 91 -16.09 26.65 -16.31
CA ALA A 91 -15.49 27.97 -16.55
C ALA A 91 -16.06 29.04 -15.61
N GLN A 92 -17.33 28.92 -15.22
CA GLN A 92 -18.00 29.88 -14.35
C GLN A 92 -18.52 29.22 -13.09
N VAL A 93 -18.23 29.81 -11.93
CA VAL A 93 -18.85 29.41 -10.66
C VAL A 93 -20.23 30.05 -10.55
N LEU A 94 -21.26 29.22 -10.44
CA LEU A 94 -22.66 29.64 -10.29
C LEU A 94 -23.03 29.82 -8.83
N TYR A 95 -22.47 28.97 -7.95
CA TYR A 95 -22.73 29.01 -6.52
C TYR A 95 -21.55 28.41 -5.74
N ALA A 96 -21.26 28.96 -4.57
CA ALA A 96 -20.30 28.41 -3.62
C ALA A 96 -20.78 28.66 -2.20
N ASN A 97 -20.88 27.60 -1.40
CA ASN A 97 -21.26 27.70 0.00
C ASN A 97 -20.10 28.27 0.86
N PRO A 98 -20.34 28.67 2.11
CA PRO A 98 -19.33 29.29 2.97
C PRO A 98 -18.08 28.43 3.18
N ALA A 99 -18.26 27.11 3.35
CA ALA A 99 -17.14 26.17 3.50
C ALA A 99 -16.24 26.12 2.25
N ALA A 100 -16.81 26.24 1.04
CA ALA A 100 -16.02 26.34 -0.18
C ALA A 100 -15.25 27.66 -0.28
N ARG A 101 -15.87 28.77 0.14
CA ARG A 101 -15.19 30.08 0.16
C ARG A 101 -14.00 30.08 1.11
N GLU A 102 -14.14 29.47 2.28
CA GLU A 102 -13.05 29.29 3.24
C GLU A 102 -11.92 28.41 2.68
N LEU A 103 -12.24 27.27 2.05
CA LEU A 103 -11.26 26.36 1.49
C LEU A 103 -10.36 27.02 0.43
N PHE A 104 -10.94 27.90 -0.39
CA PHE A 104 -10.26 28.60 -1.47
C PHE A 104 -9.79 30.02 -1.12
N ASP A 105 -9.91 30.43 0.15
CA ASP A 105 -9.48 31.74 0.67
C ASP A 105 -10.12 32.94 -0.08
N HIS A 106 -11.43 32.86 -0.31
CA HIS A 106 -12.21 33.90 -0.96
C HIS A 106 -13.16 34.61 0.01
N ASP A 107 -13.01 35.93 0.12
CA ASP A 107 -13.91 36.79 0.86
C ASP A 107 -15.19 37.11 0.05
N GLN A 108 -16.27 37.48 0.72
CA GLN A 108 -17.67 37.31 0.27
C GLN A 108 -18.14 38.00 -1.05
N THR A 109 -17.30 38.70 -1.81
CA THR A 109 -17.81 39.75 -2.73
C THR A 109 -17.84 39.45 -4.22
N ASP A 110 -17.12 38.45 -4.76
CA ASP A 110 -17.27 38.13 -6.19
C ASP A 110 -17.07 36.64 -6.55
N LEU A 111 -18.13 35.99 -7.04
CA LEU A 111 -18.08 34.63 -7.58
C LEU A 111 -17.27 34.56 -8.88
N ALA A 112 -17.09 35.69 -9.57
CA ALA A 112 -16.20 35.80 -10.73
C ALA A 112 -14.74 35.56 -10.35
N ASP A 113 -14.31 35.86 -9.12
CA ASP A 113 -12.95 35.56 -8.67
C ASP A 113 -12.78 34.06 -8.33
N LEU A 114 -13.84 33.38 -7.91
CA LEU A 114 -13.88 31.91 -7.73
C LEU A 114 -13.90 31.16 -9.07
N SER A 115 -14.30 31.81 -10.16
CA SER A 115 -14.14 31.26 -11.52
C SER A 115 -12.66 30.96 -11.85
N ALA A 116 -11.74 31.58 -11.11
CA ALA A 116 -10.33 31.21 -11.01
C ALA A 116 -10.04 29.97 -10.13
N LEU A 117 -10.99 29.04 -9.98
CA LEU A 117 -10.68 27.59 -9.88
C LEU A 117 -9.63 27.17 -10.95
N ALA A 118 -9.44 27.99 -12.00
CA ALA A 118 -8.39 28.07 -13.00
C ALA A 118 -6.92 28.30 -12.53
N GLN A 119 -6.52 27.85 -11.34
CA GLN A 119 -5.13 27.40 -11.15
C GLN A 119 -5.12 25.97 -10.60
N TRP A 120 -5.84 25.09 -11.29
CA TRP A 120 -5.49 23.68 -11.34
C TRP A 120 -3.98 23.61 -11.50
N LEU A 121 -3.31 22.94 -10.57
CA LEU A 121 -1.86 22.77 -10.68
C LEU A 121 -1.51 21.95 -11.94
N ASP A 122 -2.45 21.11 -12.37
CA ASP A 122 -2.38 20.21 -13.51
C ASP A 122 -3.56 20.44 -14.48
N PRO A 123 -3.34 21.13 -15.62
CA PRO A 123 -4.35 21.34 -16.66
C PRO A 123 -4.85 20.05 -17.33
N ASP A 124 -4.03 19.00 -17.40
CA ASP A 124 -4.41 17.73 -18.04
C ASP A 124 -5.41 16.97 -17.16
N MET A 125 -5.22 17.03 -15.84
CA MET A 125 -6.14 16.46 -14.86
C MET A 125 -7.54 17.08 -14.96
N ARG A 126 -7.63 18.40 -15.23
CA ARG A 126 -8.92 19.08 -15.45
C ARG A 126 -9.66 18.49 -16.66
N GLN A 127 -8.96 18.33 -17.79
CA GLN A 127 -9.57 17.79 -19.00
C GLN A 127 -10.01 16.35 -18.82
N LEU A 128 -9.20 15.53 -18.14
CA LEU A 128 -9.52 14.14 -17.82
C LEU A 128 -10.79 14.05 -16.97
N LEU A 129 -10.88 14.85 -15.90
CA LEU A 129 -12.04 14.88 -15.02
C LEU A 129 -13.32 15.30 -15.76
N LEU A 130 -13.26 16.38 -16.54
CA LEU A 130 -14.41 16.85 -17.33
C LEU A 130 -14.78 15.86 -18.44
N GLY A 131 -13.82 15.10 -18.97
CA GLY A 131 -14.07 13.99 -19.89
C GLY A 131 -14.83 12.86 -19.20
N GLU A 132 -14.39 12.45 -18.02
CA GLU A 132 -15.02 11.40 -17.21
C GLU A 132 -16.46 11.78 -16.84
N VAL A 133 -16.69 13.01 -16.35
CA VAL A 133 -18.03 13.50 -16.00
C VAL A 133 -18.94 13.54 -17.22
N ARG A 134 -18.45 13.95 -18.40
CA ARG A 134 -19.24 13.94 -19.64
C ARG A 134 -19.63 12.54 -20.10
N GLN A 135 -18.79 11.54 -19.87
CA GLN A 135 -19.05 10.15 -20.26
C GLN A 135 -19.93 9.39 -19.25
N HIS A 136 -19.77 9.67 -17.96
CA HIS A 136 -20.36 8.87 -16.89
C HIS A 136 -21.32 9.64 -15.99
N HIS A 137 -21.59 10.92 -16.30
CA HIS A 137 -22.39 11.87 -15.52
C HIS A 137 -21.88 12.14 -14.08
N ALA A 138 -20.76 11.53 -13.69
CA ALA A 138 -20.13 11.72 -12.40
C ALA A 138 -18.65 11.28 -12.43
N ALA A 139 -17.86 11.84 -11.52
CA ALA A 139 -16.52 11.39 -11.17
C ALA A 139 -16.38 11.49 -9.65
N GLN A 140 -15.82 10.48 -9.00
CA GLN A 140 -15.75 10.44 -7.53
C GLN A 140 -14.32 10.24 -7.04
N ASN A 141 -14.03 10.81 -5.87
CA ASN A 141 -12.78 10.59 -5.14
C ASN A 141 -11.52 10.86 -5.98
N ARG A 142 -11.49 11.98 -6.70
CA ARG A 142 -10.33 12.41 -7.50
C ARG A 142 -9.46 13.34 -6.68
N GLU A 143 -8.18 13.00 -6.53
CA GLU A 143 -7.22 13.82 -5.81
C GLU A 143 -6.69 14.91 -6.72
N ILE A 144 -6.92 16.16 -6.33
CA ILE A 144 -6.64 17.33 -7.16
C ILE A 144 -5.94 18.37 -6.30
N ALA A 145 -4.92 18.99 -6.87
CA ALA A 145 -4.23 20.12 -6.27
C ALA A 145 -4.71 21.44 -6.88
N PHE A 146 -5.09 22.36 -6.02
CA PHE A 146 -5.44 23.73 -6.38
C PHE A 146 -4.42 24.69 -5.78
N ARG A 147 -4.17 25.81 -6.47
CA ARG A 147 -3.44 26.92 -5.89
C ARG A 147 -4.42 27.94 -5.30
N ARG A 148 -4.24 28.28 -4.03
CA ARG A 148 -4.96 29.37 -3.35
C ARG A 148 -4.43 30.73 -3.79
N ARG A 149 -5.18 31.79 -3.48
CA ARG A 149 -4.81 33.17 -3.84
C ARG A 149 -3.47 33.62 -3.23
N ASP A 150 -3.18 33.18 -2.02
CA ASP A 150 -1.91 33.43 -1.31
C ASP A 150 -0.71 32.69 -1.90
N GLY A 151 -0.92 31.84 -2.93
CA GLY A 151 0.10 31.03 -3.59
C GLY A 151 0.32 29.65 -2.95
N THR A 152 -0.36 29.33 -1.84
CA THR A 152 -0.27 28.02 -1.21
C THR A 152 -1.02 26.95 -2.03
N VAL A 153 -0.60 25.70 -1.89
CA VAL A 153 -1.24 24.57 -2.57
C VAL A 153 -2.16 23.85 -1.58
N VAL A 154 -3.41 23.67 -1.96
CA VAL A 154 -4.39 22.87 -1.22
C VAL A 154 -4.69 21.59 -2.01
N TRP A 155 -4.61 20.45 -1.33
CA TRP A 155 -4.97 19.16 -1.89
C TRP A 155 -6.39 18.81 -1.46
N VAL A 156 -7.22 18.43 -2.43
CA VAL A 156 -8.61 18.07 -2.18
C VAL A 156 -8.96 16.75 -2.83
N LEU A 157 -9.86 16.02 -2.18
CA LEU A 157 -10.58 14.92 -2.78
C LEU A 157 -11.90 15.47 -3.35
N ALA A 158 -11.98 15.57 -4.67
CA ALA A 158 -13.15 16.09 -5.36
C ALA A 158 -14.07 14.95 -5.83
N SER A 159 -15.37 15.16 -5.64
CA SER A 159 -16.41 14.40 -6.33
C SER A 159 -17.29 15.38 -7.10
N VAL A 160 -17.56 15.05 -8.35
CA VAL A 160 -18.28 15.88 -9.30
C VAL A 160 -19.45 15.10 -9.86
N ILE A 161 -20.62 15.73 -9.89
CA ILE A 161 -21.80 15.18 -10.54
C ILE A 161 -22.38 16.21 -11.51
N GLN A 162 -22.92 15.74 -12.63
CA GLN A 162 -23.73 16.56 -13.52
C GLN A 162 -25.13 16.72 -12.92
N THR A 163 -25.65 17.94 -12.88
CA THR A 163 -26.95 18.28 -12.30
C THR A 163 -27.59 19.46 -13.03
N GLN A 164 -28.76 19.91 -12.58
CA GLN A 164 -29.40 21.13 -13.05
C GLN A 164 -29.45 22.18 -11.93
N PHE A 165 -29.12 23.42 -12.26
CA PHE A 165 -29.20 24.57 -11.37
C PHE A 165 -29.88 25.72 -12.13
N ASP A 166 -30.96 26.28 -11.58
CA ASP A 166 -31.81 27.29 -12.24
C ASP A 166 -32.19 26.91 -13.68
N GLU A 167 -32.64 25.66 -13.87
CA GLU A 167 -33.04 25.07 -15.17
C GLU A 167 -31.93 24.95 -16.23
N ALA A 168 -30.68 25.25 -15.87
CA ALA A 168 -29.50 25.05 -16.73
C ALA A 168 -28.66 23.86 -16.28
N ASP A 169 -27.99 23.19 -17.22
CA ASP A 169 -27.01 22.16 -16.91
C ASP A 169 -25.86 22.77 -16.09
N ALA A 170 -25.48 22.08 -15.03
CA ALA A 170 -24.44 22.50 -14.10
C ALA A 170 -23.63 21.30 -13.59
N LEU A 171 -22.46 21.58 -13.02
CA LEU A 171 -21.68 20.59 -12.29
C LEU A 171 -21.67 20.94 -10.81
N LEU A 172 -21.95 19.96 -9.95
CA LEU A 172 -21.81 20.10 -8.50
C LEU A 172 -20.52 19.41 -8.06
N PHE A 173 -19.60 20.19 -7.54
CA PHE A 173 -18.36 19.76 -6.91
C PHE A 173 -18.54 19.71 -5.39
N ALA A 174 -18.17 18.58 -4.80
CA ALA A 174 -17.97 18.43 -3.36
C ALA A 174 -16.50 18.15 -3.10
N PHE A 175 -15.88 18.91 -2.20
CA PHE A 175 -14.47 18.75 -1.85
C PHE A 175 -14.31 18.29 -0.41
N LYS A 176 -13.23 17.54 -0.18
CA LYS A 176 -12.68 17.27 1.15
C LYS A 176 -11.21 17.66 1.15
N ASP A 177 -10.81 18.55 2.05
CA ASP A 177 -9.39 18.87 2.23
C ASP A 177 -8.62 17.63 2.70
N ILE A 178 -7.58 17.27 1.96
CA ILE A 178 -6.66 16.15 2.24
C ILE A 178 -5.22 16.64 2.36
N SER A 179 -4.98 17.95 2.47
CA SER A 179 -3.64 18.54 2.55
C SER A 179 -2.84 17.99 3.72
N GLU A 180 -3.46 17.88 4.90
CA GLU A 180 -2.80 17.30 6.08
C GLU A 180 -2.44 15.82 5.87
N ARG A 181 -3.30 15.06 5.18
CA ARG A 181 -3.03 13.66 4.85
C ARG A 181 -1.82 13.54 3.93
N ILE A 182 -1.78 14.33 2.86
CA ILE A 182 -0.67 14.36 1.90
C ILE A 182 0.62 14.83 2.58
N GLN A 183 0.57 15.88 3.40
CA GLN A 183 1.74 16.35 4.16
C GLN A 183 2.28 15.30 5.12
N ARG A 184 1.40 14.61 5.87
CA ARG A 184 1.81 13.50 6.74
C ARG A 184 2.40 12.35 5.92
N GLU A 185 1.83 12.03 4.77
CA GLU A 185 2.35 10.98 3.90
C GLU A 185 3.74 11.34 3.35
N VAL A 186 3.93 12.57 2.89
CA VAL A 186 5.24 13.08 2.43
C VAL A 186 6.25 13.09 3.58
N LEU A 187 5.86 13.53 4.77
CA LEU A 187 6.73 13.53 5.95
C LEU A 187 7.10 12.11 6.37
N LEU A 188 6.14 11.18 6.37
CA LEU A 188 6.38 9.76 6.65
C LEU A 188 7.28 9.13 5.58
N GLN A 189 7.11 9.51 4.31
CA GLN A 189 7.99 9.07 3.23
C GLN A 189 9.40 9.64 3.41
N ALA A 190 9.56 10.91 3.76
CA ALA A 190 10.86 11.53 4.02
C ALA A 190 11.56 10.87 5.22
N GLN A 191 10.85 10.66 6.34
CA GLN A 191 11.33 9.92 7.50
C GLN A 191 11.69 8.46 7.18
N ALA A 192 10.98 7.84 6.23
CA ALA A 192 11.28 6.48 5.77
C ALA A 192 12.52 6.40 4.87
N LEU A 193 13.10 7.53 4.44
CA LEU A 193 14.22 7.59 3.50
C LEU A 193 15.51 8.16 4.12
N THR A 194 15.45 8.84 5.25
CA THR A 194 16.63 9.33 6.00
C THR A 194 16.90 8.47 7.23
N ASP A 195 18.14 8.46 7.69
CA ASP A 195 18.53 7.91 8.99
C ASP A 195 18.19 8.94 10.08
N ALA A 196 17.35 8.55 11.05
CA ALA A 196 16.82 9.49 12.04
C ALA A 196 17.88 10.09 12.95
N LEU A 197 19.02 9.42 13.14
CA LEU A 197 20.10 9.89 13.99
C LEU A 197 21.03 10.86 13.26
N THR A 198 21.47 10.49 12.06
CA THR A 198 22.53 11.21 11.33
C THR A 198 22.01 12.19 10.28
N GLY A 199 20.72 12.10 9.90
CA GLY A 199 20.10 12.96 8.89
C GLY A 199 20.49 12.65 7.44
N VAL A 200 21.48 11.78 7.22
CA VAL A 200 21.87 11.32 5.88
C VAL A 200 20.86 10.29 5.36
N PRO A 201 20.85 9.95 4.06
CA PRO A 201 19.98 8.90 3.57
C PRO A 201 20.16 7.56 4.29
N ASN A 202 19.08 6.81 4.45
CA ASN A 202 19.13 5.47 5.04
C ASN A 202 19.34 4.40 3.98
N ARG A 203 19.54 3.16 4.45
CA ARG A 203 19.69 1.97 3.60
C ARG A 203 18.63 1.83 2.51
N ARG A 204 17.36 2.12 2.81
CA ARG A 204 16.28 1.96 1.83
C ARG A 204 16.43 2.97 0.68
N HIS A 205 16.70 4.22 1.01
CA HIS A 205 16.92 5.27 0.01
C HIS A 205 18.16 5.00 -0.83
N PHE A 206 19.26 4.61 -0.17
CA PHE A 206 20.50 4.25 -0.84
C PHE A 206 20.31 3.17 -1.90
N MET A 207 19.65 2.06 -1.56
CA MET A 207 19.47 0.94 -2.48
C MET A 207 18.63 1.33 -3.70
N ALA A 208 17.60 2.15 -3.50
CA ALA A 208 16.77 2.66 -4.60
C ALA A 208 17.56 3.60 -5.52
N GLN A 209 18.31 4.55 -4.94
CA GLN A 209 19.13 5.49 -5.70
C GLN A 209 20.33 4.81 -6.39
N ALA A 210 20.98 3.86 -5.72
CA ALA A 210 22.08 3.09 -6.27
C ALA A 210 21.63 2.24 -7.46
N ALA A 211 20.48 1.55 -7.37
CA ALA A 211 19.89 0.83 -8.51
C ALA A 211 19.68 1.75 -9.71
N ALA A 212 19.02 2.90 -9.47
CA ALA A 212 18.74 3.87 -10.52
C ALA A 212 20.04 4.43 -11.14
N ARG A 213 21.02 4.80 -10.31
CA ARG A 213 22.29 5.35 -10.78
C ARG A 213 23.13 4.31 -11.52
N LEU A 214 23.16 3.06 -11.07
CA LEU A 214 23.85 1.98 -11.78
C LEU A 214 23.25 1.75 -13.16
N ARG A 215 21.91 1.77 -13.32
CA ARG A 215 21.27 1.71 -14.64
C ARG A 215 21.77 2.81 -15.57
N GLU A 216 21.82 4.05 -15.08
CA GLU A 216 22.30 5.19 -15.87
C GLU A 216 23.77 5.02 -16.28
N LEU A 217 24.64 4.61 -15.34
CA LEU A 217 26.05 4.40 -15.61
C LEU A 217 26.27 3.28 -16.64
N VAL A 218 25.54 2.18 -16.54
CA VAL A 218 25.59 1.09 -17.52
C VAL A 218 25.15 1.57 -18.90
N ALA A 219 24.05 2.33 -18.99
CA ALA A 219 23.58 2.90 -20.25
C ALA A 219 24.61 3.87 -20.87
N GLN A 220 25.35 4.60 -20.03
CA GLN A 220 26.40 5.54 -20.44
C GLN A 220 27.78 4.89 -20.63
N GLN A 221 27.91 3.57 -20.44
CA GLN A 221 29.19 2.85 -20.46
C GLN A 221 30.24 3.37 -19.45
N LYS A 222 29.77 3.80 -18.28
CA LYS A 222 30.60 4.34 -17.18
C LYS A 222 30.75 3.35 -16.03
N ALA A 223 31.92 3.38 -15.40
CA ALA A 223 32.23 2.53 -14.25
C ALA A 223 31.54 3.02 -12.97
N ALA A 224 31.41 2.10 -12.01
CA ALA A 224 30.90 2.38 -10.68
C ALA A 224 31.80 1.72 -9.63
N ALA A 225 31.91 2.34 -8.45
CA ALA A 225 32.55 1.70 -7.30
C ALA A 225 31.66 1.77 -6.06
N TRP A 226 31.50 0.62 -5.41
CA TRP A 226 30.83 0.50 -4.13
C TRP A 226 31.86 0.60 -3.02
N VAL A 227 31.66 1.55 -2.11
CA VAL A 227 32.54 1.80 -0.97
C VAL A 227 31.75 1.60 0.31
N LEU A 228 32.20 0.67 1.15
CA LEU A 228 31.57 0.34 2.41
C LEU A 228 32.52 0.70 3.56
N PHE A 229 32.04 1.53 4.48
CA PHE A 229 32.76 2.02 5.64
C PHE A 229 32.21 1.33 6.89
N ASP A 230 33.10 0.94 7.80
CA ASP A 230 32.77 0.46 9.13
C ASP A 230 33.69 1.14 10.14
N LEU A 231 33.12 1.67 11.22
CA LEU A 231 33.90 2.31 12.29
C LEU A 231 34.45 1.24 13.22
N ASP A 232 35.78 1.17 13.27
CA ASP A 232 36.51 0.17 14.05
C ASP A 232 36.22 0.34 15.55
N ASP A 233 35.89 -0.75 16.22
CA ASP A 233 35.68 -0.80 17.66
C ASP A 233 34.61 0.20 18.17
N PHE A 234 33.65 0.60 17.33
CA PHE A 234 32.57 1.51 17.71
C PHE A 234 31.75 0.99 18.91
N LYS A 235 31.58 -0.32 19.04
CA LYS A 235 30.97 -0.94 20.22
C LYS A 235 31.71 -0.59 21.51
N LEU A 236 33.06 -0.54 21.50
CA LEU A 236 33.85 -0.16 22.66
C LEU A 236 33.59 1.30 23.07
N VAL A 237 33.36 2.19 22.09
CA VAL A 237 32.96 3.58 22.37
C VAL A 237 31.62 3.60 23.12
N ASN A 238 30.62 2.87 22.63
CA ASN A 238 29.32 2.76 23.30
C ASN A 238 29.43 2.17 24.71
N ASP A 239 30.21 1.09 24.85
CA ASP A 239 30.36 0.39 26.13
C ASP A 239 31.12 1.23 27.17
N THR A 240 32.05 2.09 26.72
CA THR A 240 32.90 2.91 27.61
C THR A 240 32.32 4.30 27.88
N ARG A 241 31.66 4.92 26.91
CA ARG A 241 31.18 6.32 26.95
C ARG A 241 29.66 6.47 26.87
N GLY A 242 28.94 5.37 26.71
CA GLY A 242 27.49 5.34 26.59
C GLY A 242 27.00 5.68 25.18
N HIS A 243 25.77 5.25 24.88
CA HIS A 243 25.13 5.43 23.58
C HIS A 243 25.03 6.89 23.14
N ALA A 244 24.82 7.83 24.06
CA ALA A 244 24.72 9.24 23.72
C ALA A 244 26.03 9.81 23.13
N CYS A 245 27.19 9.33 23.57
CA CYS A 245 28.46 9.71 22.93
C CYS A 245 28.67 8.96 21.62
N GLY A 246 28.30 7.67 21.53
CA GLY A 246 28.30 6.95 20.25
C GLY A 246 27.44 7.62 19.18
N ASP A 247 26.29 8.17 19.57
CA ASP A 247 25.41 8.92 18.70
C ASP A 247 26.09 10.19 18.15
N GLN A 248 26.80 10.94 19.01
CA GLN A 248 27.61 12.10 18.58
C GLN A 248 28.74 11.71 17.63
N VAL A 249 29.40 10.57 17.87
CA VAL A 249 30.43 10.02 16.96
C VAL A 249 29.83 9.75 15.58
N LEU A 250 28.67 9.08 15.53
CA LEU A 250 28.00 8.75 14.26
C LEU A 250 27.55 10.01 13.50
N GLN A 251 27.01 11.00 14.21
CA GLN A 251 26.61 12.29 13.63
C GLN A 251 27.80 13.03 13.04
N GLN A 252 28.93 13.09 13.76
CA GLN A 252 30.14 13.74 13.29
C GLN A 252 30.73 13.04 12.07
N VAL A 253 30.86 11.71 12.10
CA VAL A 253 31.35 10.91 10.95
C VAL A 253 30.45 11.12 9.74
N ALA A 254 29.13 11.05 9.92
CA ALA A 254 28.18 11.26 8.83
C ALA A 254 28.36 12.64 8.19
N SER A 255 28.54 13.70 9.00
CA SER A 255 28.78 15.05 8.53
C SER A 255 30.10 15.17 7.75
N LEU A 256 31.19 14.58 8.26
CA LEU A 256 32.50 14.59 7.61
C LEU A 256 32.46 13.91 6.24
N LEU A 257 31.85 12.72 6.16
CA LEU A 257 31.69 11.97 4.92
C LEU A 257 30.79 12.73 3.94
N GLN A 258 29.61 13.18 4.38
CA GLN A 258 28.63 13.89 3.56
C GLN A 258 29.22 15.15 2.90
N ALA A 259 30.10 15.89 3.59
CA ALA A 259 30.76 17.07 3.06
C ALA A 259 31.71 16.77 1.88
N LYS A 260 32.15 15.52 1.72
CA LYS A 260 33.04 15.07 0.63
C LYS A 260 32.28 14.36 -0.50
N VAL A 261 30.98 14.14 -0.35
CA VAL A 261 30.13 13.48 -1.37
C VAL A 261 29.89 14.45 -2.53
N ARG A 262 30.14 14.00 -3.76
CA ARG A 262 29.84 14.78 -4.97
C ARG A 262 28.35 14.66 -5.30
N SER A 263 27.77 15.64 -5.98
CA SER A 263 26.34 15.66 -6.36
C SER A 263 25.86 14.45 -7.18
N GLN A 264 26.79 13.76 -7.84
CA GLN A 264 26.58 12.57 -8.66
C GLN A 264 26.69 11.25 -7.89
N ASP A 265 27.39 11.25 -6.75
CA ASP A 265 27.60 10.06 -5.92
C ASP A 265 26.40 9.86 -4.99
N VAL A 266 26.16 8.62 -4.57
CA VAL A 266 25.07 8.29 -3.65
C VAL A 266 25.67 7.90 -2.31
N PHE A 267 25.23 8.51 -1.21
CA PHE A 267 25.77 8.25 0.13
C PHE A 267 24.66 7.97 1.14
N ALA A 268 24.92 7.08 2.09
CA ALA A 268 23.97 6.73 3.15
C ALA A 268 24.63 6.07 4.35
N ARG A 269 23.86 6.00 5.44
CA ARG A 269 24.12 5.07 6.55
C ARG A 269 23.29 3.79 6.36
N LEU A 270 23.94 2.62 6.41
CA LEU A 270 23.26 1.34 6.25
C LEU A 270 22.63 0.84 7.55
N GLY A 271 23.18 1.23 8.69
CA GLY A 271 22.73 0.90 10.04
C GLY A 271 23.91 0.58 10.95
N GLY A 272 23.74 0.72 12.28
CA GLY A 272 24.86 0.57 13.22
C GLY A 272 25.98 1.57 12.90
N GLU A 273 27.21 1.10 12.85
CA GLU A 273 28.41 1.85 12.47
C GLU A 273 28.72 1.85 10.96
N GLU A 274 27.85 1.27 10.12
CA GLU A 274 28.11 1.09 8.69
C GLU A 274 27.63 2.27 7.84
N PHE A 275 28.52 2.84 7.02
CA PHE A 275 28.19 3.82 5.97
C PHE A 275 28.52 3.28 4.59
N CYS A 276 27.87 3.81 3.55
CA CYS A 276 28.05 3.34 2.19
C CYS A 276 28.02 4.49 1.19
N LEU A 277 28.86 4.38 0.16
CA LEU A 277 28.99 5.34 -0.93
C LEU A 277 29.05 4.60 -2.26
N LEU A 278 28.24 5.04 -3.22
CA LEU A 278 28.37 4.65 -4.62
C LEU A 278 29.08 5.78 -5.37
N LEU A 279 30.33 5.53 -5.74
CA LEU A 279 31.13 6.43 -6.56
C LEU A 279 30.83 6.21 -8.03
N THR A 280 30.65 7.32 -8.74
CA THR A 280 30.29 7.33 -10.15
C THR A 280 31.48 7.76 -11.02
N ASP A 281 31.69 7.03 -12.13
CA ASP A 281 32.61 7.40 -13.21
C ASP A 281 34.06 7.65 -12.75
N LEU A 282 34.58 6.71 -11.96
CA LEU A 282 35.98 6.69 -11.51
C LEU A 282 36.62 5.35 -11.87
N ASP A 283 37.93 5.36 -12.13
CA ASP A 283 38.69 4.11 -12.20
C ASP A 283 38.93 3.51 -10.79
N ALA A 284 39.45 2.28 -10.74
CA ALA A 284 39.64 1.56 -9.49
C ALA A 284 40.61 2.27 -8.52
N ASN A 285 41.68 2.88 -9.05
CA ASN A 285 42.68 3.58 -8.23
C ASN A 285 42.12 4.90 -7.70
N GLN A 286 41.38 5.65 -8.52
CA GLN A 286 40.69 6.87 -8.12
C GLN A 286 39.62 6.59 -7.07
N ALA A 287 38.85 5.50 -7.21
CA ALA A 287 37.88 5.09 -6.22
C ALA A 287 38.55 4.74 -4.88
N LEU A 288 39.64 3.96 -4.92
CA LEU A 288 40.42 3.61 -3.73
C LEU A 288 41.05 4.85 -3.07
N GLN A 289 41.63 5.75 -3.86
CA GLN A 289 42.21 7.00 -3.36
C GLN A 289 41.15 7.86 -2.66
N ARG A 290 39.97 7.99 -3.25
CA ARG A 290 38.88 8.78 -2.66
C ARG A 290 38.35 8.16 -1.36
N ALA A 291 38.27 6.83 -1.30
CA ALA A 291 37.97 6.12 -0.06
C ALA A 291 39.04 6.39 1.02
N GLU A 292 40.32 6.37 0.65
CA GLU A 292 41.43 6.63 1.57
C GLU A 292 41.46 8.10 2.06
N GLU A 293 41.16 9.06 1.19
CA GLU A 293 40.98 10.46 1.56
C GLU A 293 39.87 10.64 2.60
N MET A 294 38.74 9.95 2.43
CA MET A 294 37.63 9.96 3.40
C MET A 294 38.00 9.26 4.71
N ARG A 295 38.79 8.17 4.65
CA ARG A 295 39.32 7.48 5.84
C ARG A 295 40.19 8.40 6.67
N LEU A 296 41.13 9.09 6.02
CA LEU A 296 42.05 10.02 6.65
C LEU A 296 41.33 11.26 7.21
N GLU A 297 40.19 11.64 6.64
CA GLU A 297 39.36 12.73 7.19
C GLU A 297 38.69 12.33 8.51
N ILE A 298 38.38 11.05 8.72
CA ILE A 298 37.89 10.54 10.00
C ILE A 298 39.05 10.41 10.99
N ASP A 299 40.18 9.87 10.53
CA ASP A 299 41.38 9.64 11.33
C ASP A 299 41.98 10.96 11.83
N GLY A 300 42.18 11.08 13.15
CA GLY A 300 42.73 12.29 13.77
C GLY A 300 41.70 13.38 14.11
N GLN A 301 40.41 13.17 13.84
CA GLN A 301 39.35 14.07 14.32
C GLN A 301 38.97 13.76 15.77
N VAL A 302 38.49 14.79 16.47
CA VAL A 302 38.01 14.71 17.85
C VAL A 302 36.60 15.25 17.90
N THR A 303 35.70 14.49 18.54
CA THR A 303 34.35 14.96 18.86
C THR A 303 34.22 15.29 20.34
N GLN A 304 33.21 16.09 20.69
CA GLN A 304 32.84 16.32 22.08
C GLN A 304 31.63 15.45 22.44
N CYS A 305 31.79 14.59 23.43
CA CYS A 305 30.68 13.84 23.99
C CYS A 305 29.70 14.81 24.71
N PRO A 306 28.42 14.41 24.94
CA PRO A 306 27.44 15.24 25.64
C PRO A 306 27.83 15.62 27.08
N ASP A 307 28.77 14.89 27.69
CA ASP A 307 29.35 15.19 29.00
C ASP A 307 30.48 16.25 28.95
N GLY A 308 30.75 16.81 27.76
CA GLY A 308 31.77 17.82 27.50
C GLY A 308 33.18 17.28 27.32
N GLN A 309 33.39 15.95 27.38
CA GLN A 309 34.72 15.37 27.21
C GLN A 309 35.08 15.18 25.74
N ALA A 310 36.35 15.44 25.41
CA ALA A 310 36.90 15.18 24.10
C ALA A 310 37.15 13.68 23.88
N LEU A 311 36.71 13.16 22.73
CA LEU A 311 36.91 11.78 22.32
C LEU A 311 37.44 11.75 20.87
N PRO A 312 38.60 11.13 20.60
CA PRO A 312 39.04 10.85 19.24
C PRO A 312 38.00 9.99 18.52
N LEU A 313 37.69 10.31 17.27
CA LEU A 313 36.82 9.45 16.48
C LEU A 313 37.48 8.06 16.30
N PRO A 314 36.68 6.98 16.30
CA PRO A 314 37.20 5.65 15.94
C PRO A 314 37.72 5.67 14.51
N THR A 315 38.76 4.87 14.25
CA THR A 315 39.27 4.65 12.89
C THR A 315 38.22 3.94 12.03
N SER A 316 38.43 3.91 10.71
CA SER A 316 37.52 3.20 9.82
C SER A 316 38.23 2.17 8.93
N SER A 317 37.66 0.97 8.87
CA SER A 317 37.98 -0.03 7.87
C SER A 317 37.04 0.15 6.68
N ILE A 318 37.59 0.11 5.47
CA ILE A 318 36.83 0.39 4.25
C ILE A 318 37.05 -0.69 3.18
N GLY A 319 35.96 -1.23 2.67
CA GLY A 319 35.97 -2.14 1.51
C GLY A 319 35.54 -1.40 0.24
N VAL A 320 36.30 -1.55 -0.83
CA VAL A 320 36.02 -0.96 -2.15
C VAL A 320 35.82 -2.06 -3.18
N ALA A 321 34.68 -2.08 -3.87
CA ALA A 321 34.44 -2.93 -5.02
C ALA A 321 34.24 -2.06 -6.26
N TRP A 322 35.21 -2.07 -7.16
CA TRP A 322 35.14 -1.37 -8.44
C TRP A 322 34.61 -2.30 -9.54
N CYS A 323 33.77 -1.76 -10.42
CA CYS A 323 33.21 -2.52 -11.52
C CYS A 323 33.13 -1.68 -12.81
N PRO A 324 33.67 -2.20 -13.93
CA PRO A 324 33.51 -1.56 -15.23
C PRO A 324 32.09 -1.75 -15.76
N ALA A 325 31.60 -0.79 -16.56
CA ALA A 325 30.25 -0.84 -17.14
C ALA A 325 29.94 -2.15 -17.88
N ALA A 326 30.94 -2.68 -18.60
CA ALA A 326 30.83 -3.92 -19.37
C ALA A 326 30.48 -5.14 -18.50
N ALA A 327 30.97 -5.20 -17.25
CA ALA A 327 30.70 -6.31 -16.34
C ALA A 327 29.29 -6.27 -15.73
N LEU A 328 28.56 -5.16 -15.90
CA LEU A 328 27.19 -4.97 -15.42
C LEU A 328 26.15 -5.09 -16.56
N GLN A 329 26.57 -5.26 -17.81
CA GLN A 329 25.64 -5.39 -18.94
C GLN A 329 24.86 -6.71 -18.89
N GLY A 330 23.59 -6.69 -19.30
CA GLY A 330 22.76 -7.89 -19.40
C GLY A 330 22.25 -8.48 -18.08
N VAL A 331 22.69 -7.94 -16.94
CA VAL A 331 22.28 -8.36 -15.60
C VAL A 331 21.16 -7.44 -15.08
N ASP A 332 20.19 -7.98 -14.33
CA ASP A 332 19.14 -7.17 -13.69
C ASP A 332 19.70 -6.31 -12.54
N ASP A 333 18.97 -5.26 -12.15
CA ASP A 333 19.45 -4.28 -11.17
C ASP A 333 19.70 -4.88 -9.78
N GLU A 334 18.92 -5.88 -9.37
CA GLU A 334 19.05 -6.51 -8.06
C GLU A 334 20.33 -7.33 -8.00
N THR A 335 20.60 -8.10 -9.05
CA THR A 335 21.84 -8.87 -9.16
C THR A 335 23.08 -7.98 -9.25
N ARG A 336 23.04 -6.86 -10.02
CA ARG A 336 24.15 -5.89 -10.06
C ARG A 336 24.51 -5.35 -8.69
N LEU A 337 23.50 -4.95 -7.92
CA LEU A 337 23.69 -4.44 -6.56
C LEU A 337 24.25 -5.53 -5.64
N ALA A 338 23.68 -6.74 -5.68
CA ALA A 338 24.10 -7.84 -4.84
C ALA A 338 25.58 -8.21 -5.03
N VAL A 339 26.03 -8.27 -6.29
CA VAL A 339 27.44 -8.57 -6.62
C VAL A 339 28.39 -7.50 -6.07
N LEU A 340 28.09 -6.21 -6.31
CA LEU A 340 28.92 -5.11 -5.82
C LEU A 340 29.00 -5.07 -4.30
N MET A 341 27.87 -5.35 -3.63
CA MET A 341 27.81 -5.42 -2.17
C MET A 341 28.68 -6.54 -1.61
N ASP A 342 28.57 -7.75 -2.16
CA ASP A 342 29.31 -8.93 -1.67
C ASP A 342 30.83 -8.77 -1.86
N CYS A 343 31.24 -8.21 -3.00
CA CYS A 343 32.64 -7.86 -3.26
C CYS A 343 33.15 -6.79 -2.26
N ALA A 344 32.34 -5.77 -1.96
CA ALA A 344 32.73 -4.71 -1.02
C ALA A 344 32.79 -5.23 0.43
N ASP A 345 31.85 -6.09 0.83
CA ASP A 345 31.86 -6.79 2.13
C ASP A 345 33.11 -7.66 2.28
N THR A 346 33.48 -8.40 1.22
CA THR A 346 34.71 -9.21 1.20
C THR A 346 35.96 -8.35 1.36
N ALA A 347 36.02 -7.22 0.66
CA ALA A 347 37.12 -6.27 0.79
C ALA A 347 37.18 -5.63 2.19
N LEU A 348 36.03 -5.28 2.77
CA LEU A 348 35.94 -4.75 4.12
C LEU A 348 36.42 -5.77 5.16
N TYR A 349 36.03 -7.03 5.02
CA TYR A 349 36.52 -8.11 5.87
C TYR A 349 38.05 -8.25 5.79
N ALA A 350 38.60 -8.17 4.58
CA ALA A 350 40.05 -8.17 4.38
C ALA A 350 40.72 -6.95 5.05
N ALA A 351 40.12 -5.76 4.99
CA ALA A 351 40.62 -4.57 5.67
C ALA A 351 40.70 -4.77 7.20
N LYS A 352 39.65 -5.35 7.80
CA LYS A 352 39.63 -5.68 9.23
C LYS A 352 40.68 -6.74 9.59
N ALA A 353 40.78 -7.81 8.79
CA ALA A 353 41.72 -8.91 9.02
C ALA A 353 43.19 -8.48 8.88
N GLN A 354 43.48 -7.48 8.04
CA GLN A 354 44.84 -6.97 7.84
C GLN A 354 45.28 -5.97 8.92
N GLY A 355 44.43 -5.68 9.92
CA GLY A 355 44.77 -4.83 11.05
C GLY A 355 44.03 -3.49 11.09
N LYS A 356 42.83 -3.41 10.49
CA LYS A 356 41.91 -2.26 10.56
C LYS A 356 42.52 -0.94 10.04
N ASN A 357 41.78 0.16 10.18
CA ASN A 357 42.17 1.52 9.76
C ASN A 357 42.80 1.60 8.36
N ARG A 358 42.14 1.02 7.35
CA ARG A 358 42.63 1.00 5.96
C ARG A 358 41.53 0.78 4.95
N CYS A 359 41.81 1.15 3.71
CA CYS A 359 41.03 0.73 2.55
C CYS A 359 41.61 -0.53 1.91
N VAL A 360 40.74 -1.45 1.49
CA VAL A 360 41.10 -2.58 0.63
C VAL A 360 40.21 -2.55 -0.61
N LEU A 361 40.82 -2.68 -1.78
CA LEU A 361 40.13 -2.90 -3.05
C LEU A 361 39.93 -4.40 -3.26
N PHE A 362 38.72 -4.81 -3.64
CA PHE A 362 38.42 -6.18 -4.04
C PHE A 362 39.24 -6.55 -5.29
N ASP A 363 40.03 -7.62 -5.22
CA ASP A 363 40.95 -8.07 -6.28
C ASP A 363 40.45 -9.30 -7.06
N GLY A 364 39.27 -9.83 -6.72
CA GLY A 364 38.70 -11.02 -7.33
C GLY A 364 37.91 -10.75 -8.61
N PRO A 365 37.62 -11.78 -9.42
CA PRO A 365 36.67 -11.66 -10.52
C PRO A 365 35.29 -11.35 -9.97
N LEU A 366 34.59 -10.38 -10.57
CA LEU A 366 33.18 -10.16 -10.29
C LEU A 366 32.43 -11.44 -10.66
N PRO A 367 31.62 -12.03 -9.75
CA PRO A 367 30.87 -13.24 -10.06
C PRO A 367 29.95 -13.01 -11.27
N THR A 368 30.26 -13.67 -12.38
CA THR A 368 29.45 -13.65 -13.61
C THR A 368 28.30 -14.65 -13.48
N THR A 369 27.10 -14.25 -13.88
CA THR A 369 25.84 -15.02 -13.76
C THR A 369 25.77 -16.34 -14.55
N ASP A 370 26.79 -16.69 -15.33
CA ASP A 370 26.85 -17.98 -16.05
C ASP A 370 27.53 -19.12 -15.26
N ALA A 371 28.04 -18.86 -14.06
CA ALA A 371 28.48 -19.91 -13.16
C ALA A 371 27.35 -20.29 -12.20
N SER A 372 26.66 -21.41 -12.51
CA SER A 372 26.04 -22.25 -11.48
C SER A 372 27.03 -22.38 -10.30
N PRO A 373 26.61 -22.23 -9.03
CA PRO A 373 27.53 -22.18 -7.90
C PRO A 373 28.32 -23.48 -7.84
N ALA A 374 29.52 -23.46 -8.39
CA ALA A 374 30.43 -24.57 -8.38
C ALA A 374 30.82 -24.82 -6.91
N ALA A 375 30.57 -26.04 -6.46
CA ALA A 375 30.96 -26.53 -5.15
C ALA A 375 32.40 -26.11 -4.80
N PRO A 376 32.68 -25.62 -3.58
CA PRO A 376 34.04 -25.32 -3.18
C PRO A 376 34.84 -26.62 -3.17
N ARG A 377 35.88 -26.66 -4.01
CA ARG A 377 36.84 -27.76 -4.10
C ARG A 377 37.53 -27.94 -2.75
N HIS A 378 37.50 -29.17 -2.25
CA HIS A 378 38.17 -29.62 -1.03
C HIS A 378 39.69 -29.32 -1.06
N GLY A 379 40.24 -28.88 0.08
CA GLY A 379 41.66 -29.11 0.40
C GLY A 379 42.32 -28.06 1.32
N VAL A 380 42.35 -28.38 2.62
CA VAL A 380 43.25 -27.95 3.73
C VAL A 380 42.49 -27.28 4.88
N PRO A 381 42.53 -27.85 6.09
CA PRO A 381 41.76 -27.36 7.24
C PRO A 381 42.45 -26.15 7.88
N ARG A 382 41.77 -25.00 7.87
CA ARG A 382 42.07 -23.92 8.81
C ARG A 382 41.01 -23.93 9.91
N ALA A 383 41.45 -24.47 11.05
CA ALA A 383 40.81 -24.23 12.33
C ALA A 383 40.69 -22.72 12.58
N ASN A 384 39.57 -22.33 13.19
CA ASN A 384 39.17 -20.98 13.60
C ASN A 384 38.68 -20.07 12.47
N ALA A 385 37.40 -20.23 12.09
CA ALA A 385 36.61 -19.16 11.50
C ALA A 385 35.18 -19.23 12.06
N GLN A 386 34.85 -18.29 12.94
CA GLN A 386 33.48 -18.01 13.37
C GLN A 386 32.72 -17.43 12.18
N ALA A 387 32.05 -18.28 11.39
CA ALA A 387 31.15 -17.82 10.34
C ALA A 387 29.78 -17.49 10.95
N LEU A 388 29.55 -16.20 11.22
CA LEU A 388 28.20 -15.67 11.46
C LEU A 388 27.35 -15.86 10.19
N LEU A 389 26.05 -16.08 10.37
CA LEU A 389 25.08 -16.02 9.27
C LEU A 389 25.31 -14.74 8.45
N PRO A 390 25.53 -14.83 7.12
CA PRO A 390 25.75 -13.65 6.30
C PRO A 390 24.60 -12.66 6.49
N ILE A 391 24.94 -11.42 6.85
CA ILE A 391 23.95 -10.35 7.05
C ILE A 391 23.11 -10.15 5.78
N SER A 392 23.67 -10.44 4.60
CA SER A 392 22.97 -10.47 3.30
C SER A 392 21.81 -11.47 3.27
N LEU A 393 21.96 -12.68 3.81
CA LEU A 393 20.92 -13.69 3.90
C LEU A 393 19.80 -13.27 4.86
N LEU A 394 20.15 -12.77 6.05
CA LEU A 394 19.16 -12.26 7.01
C LEU A 394 18.37 -11.07 6.43
N ARG A 395 19.06 -10.14 5.76
CA ARG A 395 18.44 -9.00 5.07
C ARG A 395 17.56 -9.45 3.90
N SER A 396 17.93 -10.51 3.19
CA SER A 396 17.13 -11.05 2.10
C SER A 396 15.88 -11.77 2.60
N LEU A 397 15.97 -12.51 3.71
CA LEU A 397 14.82 -13.15 4.34
C LEU A 397 13.87 -12.09 4.93
N ALA A 398 14.39 -11.05 5.56
CA ALA A 398 13.57 -9.97 6.13
C ALA A 398 12.80 -9.14 5.08
N ARG A 399 13.25 -9.12 3.82
CA ARG A 399 12.60 -8.41 2.71
C ARG A 399 11.59 -9.27 1.95
N GLU A 400 11.52 -10.57 2.21
CA GLU A 400 10.64 -11.48 1.50
C GLU A 400 9.18 -11.28 1.96
N VAL A 401 8.36 -10.76 1.06
CA VAL A 401 6.95 -10.43 1.34
C VAL A 401 6.08 -11.68 1.30
N HIS A 402 6.52 -12.74 0.62
CA HIS A 402 5.76 -13.98 0.47
C HIS A 402 6.23 -15.07 1.44
N PHE A 403 5.35 -15.48 2.35
CA PHE A 403 5.62 -16.54 3.34
C PHE A 403 6.21 -17.82 2.72
N GLY A 404 5.66 -18.31 1.60
CA GLY A 404 6.14 -19.54 0.95
C GLY A 404 7.62 -19.46 0.58
N ARG A 405 8.03 -18.42 -0.15
CA ARG A 405 9.42 -18.20 -0.55
C ARG A 405 10.33 -17.98 0.65
N PHE A 406 9.84 -17.26 1.67
CA PHE A 406 10.60 -17.03 2.90
C PHE A 406 10.97 -18.36 3.58
N PHE A 407 10.00 -19.26 3.74
CA PHE A 407 10.23 -20.55 4.39
C PHE A 407 11.17 -21.44 3.60
N GLU A 408 11.02 -21.50 2.27
CA GLU A 408 11.91 -22.27 1.40
C GLU A 408 13.35 -21.77 1.48
N ARG A 409 13.57 -20.46 1.40
CA ARG A 409 14.91 -19.86 1.47
C ARG A 409 15.56 -20.03 2.85
N ALA A 410 14.78 -19.91 3.92
CA ALA A 410 15.29 -20.14 5.27
C ALA A 410 15.69 -21.62 5.49
N ALA A 411 14.88 -22.55 4.99
CA ALA A 411 15.18 -23.98 5.05
C ALA A 411 16.41 -24.36 4.21
N GLN A 412 16.54 -23.78 3.01
CA GLN A 412 17.73 -23.93 2.16
C GLN A 412 19.00 -23.46 2.88
N ALA A 413 18.95 -22.26 3.46
CA ALA A 413 20.08 -21.71 4.20
C ALA A 413 20.48 -22.59 5.39
N ALA A 414 19.50 -23.08 6.14
CA ALA A 414 19.74 -23.98 7.27
C ALA A 414 20.41 -25.29 6.84
N ALA A 415 19.93 -25.91 5.75
CA ALA A 415 20.54 -27.11 5.20
C ALA A 415 22.00 -26.87 4.78
N HIS A 416 22.26 -25.74 4.10
CA HIS A 416 23.60 -25.37 3.66
C HIS A 416 24.57 -25.14 4.83
N LEU A 417 24.12 -24.48 5.90
CA LEU A 417 24.96 -24.18 7.08
C LEU A 417 25.56 -25.42 7.75
N VAL A 418 24.79 -26.51 7.79
CA VAL A 418 25.23 -27.78 8.40
C VAL A 418 25.69 -28.82 7.36
N GLY A 419 25.63 -28.48 6.08
CA GLY A 419 25.97 -29.40 4.99
C GLY A 419 25.03 -30.61 4.88
N ALA A 420 23.73 -30.41 5.16
CA ALA A 420 22.67 -31.38 4.90
C ALA A 420 22.33 -31.45 3.41
N ASP A 421 21.80 -32.59 2.95
CA ASP A 421 21.35 -32.74 1.57
C ASP A 421 20.08 -31.93 1.31
N GLY A 422 19.27 -31.71 2.35
CA GLY A 422 18.15 -30.81 2.29
C GLY A 422 17.42 -30.67 3.61
N ALA A 423 16.24 -30.08 3.54
CA ALA A 423 15.40 -29.75 4.68
C ALA A 423 13.94 -30.13 4.44
N ALA A 424 13.22 -30.45 5.51
CA ALA A 424 11.78 -30.58 5.54
C ALA A 424 11.22 -29.71 6.67
N PHE A 425 10.07 -29.08 6.42
CA PHE A 425 9.38 -28.32 7.44
C PHE A 425 8.13 -29.08 7.88
N ILE A 426 8.11 -29.47 9.16
CA ILE A 426 7.08 -30.31 9.73
C ILE A 426 6.23 -29.44 10.65
N GLU A 427 4.99 -29.19 10.27
CA GLU A 427 4.08 -28.44 11.11
C GLU A 427 3.41 -29.33 12.14
N ARG A 428 3.23 -28.75 13.33
CA ARG A 428 2.40 -29.32 14.38
C ARG A 428 0.97 -28.81 14.22
N ASP A 429 0.06 -29.78 14.15
CA ASP A 429 -1.38 -29.63 14.35
C ASP A 429 -1.77 -30.38 15.65
N ASP A 430 -2.84 -29.98 16.33
CA ASP A 430 -3.14 -30.30 17.75
C ASP A 430 -2.52 -31.63 18.28
N ASP A 431 -2.82 -32.77 17.64
CA ASP A 431 -2.32 -34.11 18.00
C ASP A 431 -1.41 -34.80 16.94
N SER A 432 -1.01 -34.10 15.87
CA SER A 432 -0.30 -34.71 14.74
C SER A 432 0.80 -33.83 14.14
N LEU A 433 1.74 -34.48 13.45
CA LEU A 433 2.77 -33.85 12.65
C LEU A 433 2.53 -34.12 11.17
N SER A 434 2.69 -33.08 10.35
CA SER A 434 2.50 -33.13 8.91
C SER A 434 3.57 -32.32 8.19
N TYR A 435 4.07 -32.84 7.08
CA TYR A 435 4.99 -32.10 6.22
C TYR A 435 4.26 -30.94 5.53
N ARG A 436 4.82 -29.73 5.63
CA ARG A 436 4.35 -28.56 4.88
C ARG A 436 5.05 -28.45 3.53
N PHE A 437 6.38 -28.60 3.52
CA PHE A 437 7.19 -28.57 2.30
C PHE A 437 8.52 -29.30 2.52
N PHE A 438 9.20 -29.57 1.41
CA PHE A 438 10.55 -30.11 1.36
C PHE A 438 11.44 -29.19 0.52
N HIS A 439 12.74 -29.25 0.77
CA HIS A 439 13.76 -28.54 0.01
C HIS A 439 14.98 -29.44 -0.17
N GLY A 440 15.42 -29.69 -1.40
CA GLY A 440 16.66 -30.43 -1.70
C GLY A 440 16.62 -31.95 -1.41
N LEU A 441 15.52 -32.49 -0.90
CA LEU A 441 15.40 -33.92 -0.56
C LEU A 441 15.11 -34.78 -1.81
N PRO A 442 15.41 -36.09 -1.80
CA PRO A 442 15.15 -36.96 -2.94
C PRO A 442 13.66 -36.99 -3.34
N ASP A 443 13.35 -36.92 -4.64
CA ASP A 443 11.97 -36.86 -5.14
C ASP A 443 11.10 -38.03 -4.66
N ALA A 444 11.67 -39.25 -4.63
CA ALA A 444 10.99 -40.43 -4.12
C ALA A 444 10.59 -40.32 -2.64
N TYR A 445 11.44 -39.66 -1.83
CA TYR A 445 11.14 -39.37 -0.43
C TYR A 445 10.00 -38.35 -0.32
N GLN A 446 10.10 -37.25 -1.07
CA GLN A 446 9.09 -36.19 -1.05
C GLN A 446 7.71 -36.72 -1.47
N GLN A 447 7.63 -37.50 -2.54
CA GLN A 447 6.38 -38.08 -3.03
C GLN A 447 5.75 -39.05 -2.02
N ARG A 448 6.58 -39.90 -1.37
CA ARG A 448 6.10 -40.84 -0.35
C ARG A 448 5.54 -40.12 0.88
N PHE A 449 6.15 -39.00 1.28
CA PHE A 449 5.84 -38.34 2.56
C PHE A 449 5.04 -37.02 2.47
N ALA A 450 4.73 -36.51 1.28
CA ALA A 450 4.00 -35.24 1.11
C ALA A 450 2.65 -35.17 1.82
N ALA A 451 1.91 -36.29 1.86
CA ALA A 451 0.63 -36.39 2.57
C ALA A 451 0.72 -37.20 3.88
N TYR A 452 1.94 -37.54 4.31
CA TYR A 452 2.15 -38.39 5.47
C TYR A 452 1.91 -37.62 6.76
N ARG A 453 1.18 -38.26 7.68
CA ARG A 453 0.78 -37.69 8.96
C ARG A 453 1.11 -38.69 10.05
N PHE A 454 1.84 -38.27 11.07
CA PHE A 454 2.30 -39.13 12.15
C PHE A 454 1.99 -38.53 13.52
N PRO A 455 1.85 -39.36 14.58
CA PRO A 455 1.54 -38.88 15.92
C PRO A 455 2.59 -37.88 16.41
N ILE A 456 2.16 -36.90 17.21
CA ILE A 456 3.06 -35.85 17.72
C ILE A 456 4.24 -36.39 18.53
N GLU A 457 4.08 -37.54 19.19
CA GLU A 457 5.10 -38.18 20.01
C GLU A 457 6.04 -39.12 19.22
N ALA A 458 5.78 -39.30 17.92
CA ALA A 458 6.48 -40.31 17.13
C ALA A 458 7.85 -39.83 16.63
N GLY A 459 8.83 -40.70 16.79
CA GLY A 459 10.19 -40.56 16.28
C GLY A 459 11.00 -39.41 16.89
N SER A 460 12.12 -39.09 16.24
CA SER A 460 13.01 -38.02 16.71
C SER A 460 12.35 -36.63 16.70
N ALA A 461 11.35 -36.40 15.83
CA ALA A 461 10.59 -35.15 15.83
C ALA A 461 9.73 -35.00 17.08
N GLY A 462 9.05 -36.08 17.52
CA GLY A 462 8.32 -36.08 18.79
C GLY A 462 9.23 -35.90 19.99
N GLN A 463 10.42 -36.50 19.96
CA GLN A 463 11.43 -36.28 21.00
C GLN A 463 11.86 -34.80 21.07
N ALA A 464 12.14 -34.16 19.94
CA ALA A 464 12.52 -32.75 19.88
C ALA A 464 11.41 -31.82 20.42
N ILE A 465 10.13 -32.16 20.17
CA ILE A 465 8.98 -31.41 20.72
C ILE A 465 8.91 -31.55 22.23
N ARG A 466 9.03 -32.78 22.76
CA ARG A 466 8.88 -33.09 24.19
C ARG A 466 10.00 -32.50 25.03
N GLU A 467 11.23 -32.59 24.53
CA GLU A 467 12.40 -32.06 25.23
C GLU A 467 12.61 -30.56 24.98
N GLY A 468 11.95 -30.00 23.96
CA GLY A 468 12.01 -28.58 23.62
C GLY A 468 13.41 -28.10 23.19
N ARG A 469 14.27 -29.03 22.76
CA ARG A 469 15.66 -28.80 22.35
C ARG A 469 15.95 -29.48 21.02
N GLU A 470 17.08 -29.10 20.44
CA GLU A 470 17.57 -29.67 19.19
C GLU A 470 18.01 -31.12 19.39
N ILE A 471 17.70 -31.97 18.39
CA ILE A 471 18.06 -33.38 18.39
C ILE A 471 18.88 -33.67 17.13
N PHE A 472 20.13 -34.09 17.33
CA PHE A 472 21.01 -34.53 16.25
C PHE A 472 21.17 -36.05 16.31
N GLN A 473 20.86 -36.72 15.20
CA GLN A 473 20.97 -38.16 15.05
C GLN A 473 21.92 -38.48 13.88
N PRO A 474 23.20 -38.79 14.15
CA PRO A 474 24.22 -39.02 13.11
C PRO A 474 24.05 -40.36 12.37
N ASP A 475 23.36 -41.31 13.01
CA ASP A 475 22.89 -42.54 12.40
C ASP A 475 21.43 -42.74 12.79
N TYR A 476 20.55 -42.46 11.84
CA TYR A 476 19.11 -42.52 12.05
C TYR A 476 18.62 -43.96 12.24
N ALA A 477 19.18 -44.93 11.52
CA ALA A 477 18.71 -46.31 11.54
C ALA A 477 18.96 -47.01 12.88
N SER A 478 20.02 -46.62 13.60
CA SER A 478 20.32 -47.14 14.94
C SER A 478 19.66 -46.36 16.09
N ALA A 479 18.90 -45.30 15.79
CA ALA A 479 18.24 -44.50 16.80
C ALA A 479 17.11 -45.28 17.49
N PRO A 480 16.95 -45.22 18.83
CA PRO A 480 15.84 -45.86 19.53
C PRO A 480 14.46 -45.39 19.07
N GLN A 481 14.41 -44.16 18.55
CA GLN A 481 13.21 -43.48 18.05
C GLN A 481 13.12 -43.56 16.51
N ALA A 482 13.91 -44.41 15.86
CA ALA A 482 13.88 -44.55 14.41
C ALA A 482 12.52 -45.10 13.98
N LEU A 483 11.91 -44.46 12.98
CA LEU A 483 10.68 -44.93 12.39
C LEU A 483 11.00 -45.77 11.15
N PRO A 484 10.47 -47.01 11.02
CA PRO A 484 10.84 -47.93 9.94
C PRO A 484 10.68 -47.34 8.53
N ASP A 485 9.58 -46.62 8.28
CA ASP A 485 9.30 -45.99 6.99
C ASP A 485 10.43 -45.04 6.53
N PHE A 486 11.07 -44.34 7.47
CA PHE A 486 12.13 -43.38 7.19
C PHE A 486 13.47 -44.08 6.97
N VAL A 487 13.72 -45.17 7.70
CA VAL A 487 14.88 -46.04 7.46
C VAL A 487 14.82 -46.64 6.06
N ASP A 488 13.65 -47.19 5.68
CA ASP A 488 13.43 -47.78 4.35
C ASP A 488 13.54 -46.76 3.22
N SER A 489 13.32 -45.48 3.51
CA SER A 489 13.45 -44.39 2.54
C SER A 489 14.90 -43.93 2.32
N GLY A 490 15.85 -44.49 3.07
CA GLY A 490 17.27 -44.18 2.95
C GLY A 490 17.75 -42.97 3.77
N LEU A 491 16.97 -42.53 4.77
CA LEU A 491 17.41 -41.47 5.68
C LEU A 491 18.59 -41.97 6.53
N LYS A 492 19.77 -41.38 6.33
CA LYS A 492 21.01 -41.77 7.03
C LYS A 492 21.21 -41.03 8.34
N ALA A 493 20.90 -39.74 8.36
CA ALA A 493 21.03 -38.89 9.54
C ALA A 493 20.04 -37.73 9.51
N ASN A 494 19.72 -37.17 10.66
CA ASN A 494 18.92 -35.95 10.73
C ASN A 494 19.36 -35.01 11.86
N TYR A 495 19.00 -33.74 11.71
CA TYR A 495 19.14 -32.70 12.73
C TYR A 495 17.82 -31.95 12.81
N LEU A 496 17.17 -32.04 13.97
CA LEU A 496 15.82 -31.53 14.20
C LEU A 496 15.88 -30.33 15.12
N VAL A 497 15.38 -29.22 14.61
CA VAL A 497 15.45 -27.92 15.29
C VAL A 497 14.02 -27.44 15.55
N PRO A 498 13.62 -27.32 16.83
CA PRO A 498 12.29 -26.83 17.18
C PRO A 498 12.06 -25.37 16.74
N VAL A 499 10.96 -25.13 16.06
CA VAL A 499 10.49 -23.79 15.67
C VAL A 499 9.50 -23.33 16.73
N ARG A 500 9.96 -22.46 17.64
CA ARG A 500 9.26 -22.17 18.91
C ARG A 500 8.68 -20.76 18.95
N ALA A 501 7.50 -20.62 19.54
CA ALA A 501 6.93 -19.33 19.93
C ALA A 501 6.69 -19.34 21.44
N GLY A 502 7.61 -18.74 22.21
CA GLY A 502 7.61 -18.84 23.66
C GLY A 502 7.89 -20.27 24.11
N SER A 503 7.07 -20.82 25.00
CA SER A 503 7.22 -22.20 25.49
C SER A 503 6.76 -23.27 24.51
N GLN A 504 5.93 -22.92 23.51
CA GLN A 504 5.30 -23.87 22.60
C GLN A 504 6.10 -24.08 21.31
N THR A 505 6.33 -25.33 20.93
CA THR A 505 6.86 -25.71 19.61
C THR A 505 5.72 -25.73 18.58
N LEU A 506 5.83 -24.88 17.55
CA LEU A 506 4.82 -24.72 16.48
C LEU A 506 5.11 -25.63 15.27
N ALA A 507 6.38 -25.93 15.02
CA ALA A 507 6.86 -26.76 13.92
C ALA A 507 8.26 -27.31 14.25
N ILE A 508 8.76 -28.22 13.42
CA ILE A 508 10.13 -28.72 13.41
C ILE A 508 10.76 -28.41 12.07
N LEU A 509 11.94 -27.79 12.08
CA LEU A 509 12.83 -27.74 10.92
C LEU A 509 13.71 -28.99 10.95
N ALA A 510 13.52 -29.88 9.98
CA ALA A 510 14.24 -31.15 9.90
C ALA A 510 15.28 -31.10 8.78
N LEU A 511 16.56 -31.10 9.13
CA LEU A 511 17.67 -31.17 8.18
C LEU A 511 18.09 -32.63 8.03
N ALA A 512 18.26 -33.10 6.80
CA ALA A 512 18.40 -34.53 6.51
C ALA A 512 19.60 -34.84 5.60
N TRP A 513 20.22 -35.99 5.86
CA TRP A 513 21.26 -36.58 5.02
C TRP A 513 20.81 -37.93 4.48
N PHE A 514 20.91 -38.09 3.17
CA PHE A 514 20.67 -39.31 2.38
C PHE A 514 21.94 -39.77 1.66
N SER A 515 22.80 -38.83 1.26
CA SER A 515 24.01 -39.12 0.49
C SER A 515 25.12 -39.71 1.37
N ARG A 516 25.29 -39.19 2.59
CA ARG A 516 26.39 -39.54 3.51
C ARG A 516 25.95 -39.57 4.98
N HIS A 517 26.75 -40.18 5.85
CA HIS A 517 26.64 -39.95 7.29
C HIS A 517 27.49 -38.73 7.67
N PRO A 518 26.94 -37.73 8.39
CA PRO A 518 27.74 -36.63 8.90
C PRO A 518 28.75 -37.14 9.93
N THR A 519 30.00 -36.67 9.84
CA THR A 519 31.10 -37.13 10.71
C THR A 519 31.09 -36.45 12.08
N TYR A 520 30.50 -35.26 12.18
CA TYR A 520 30.41 -34.46 13.39
C TYR A 520 29.02 -33.85 13.53
N ALA A 521 28.60 -33.62 14.78
CA ALA A 521 27.45 -32.78 15.06
C ALA A 521 27.70 -31.34 14.58
N PRO A 522 26.64 -30.57 14.26
CA PRO A 522 26.77 -29.13 14.05
C PRO A 522 27.53 -28.49 15.21
N ASP A 523 28.50 -27.64 14.91
CA ASP A 523 29.20 -26.89 15.94
C ASP A 523 28.27 -25.86 16.61
N ALA A 524 28.74 -25.23 17.69
CA ALA A 524 27.94 -24.27 18.46
C ALA A 524 27.43 -23.10 17.60
N GLN A 525 28.22 -22.64 16.63
CA GLN A 525 27.86 -21.52 15.76
C GLN A 525 26.85 -21.94 14.70
N GLN A 526 27.06 -23.12 14.08
CA GLN A 526 26.11 -23.70 13.13
C GLN A 526 24.76 -23.94 13.80
N ALA A 527 24.76 -24.50 15.01
CA ALA A 527 23.54 -24.69 15.80
C ALA A 527 22.85 -23.36 16.10
N GLU A 528 23.59 -22.34 16.57
CA GLU A 528 23.03 -21.02 16.85
C GLU A 528 22.45 -20.34 15.60
N ASN A 529 23.15 -20.42 14.47
CA ASN A 529 22.69 -19.87 13.20
C ASN A 529 21.40 -20.57 12.71
N VAL A 530 21.36 -21.91 12.77
CA VAL A 530 20.16 -22.66 12.38
C VAL A 530 18.99 -22.35 13.33
N ARG A 531 19.26 -22.19 14.62
CA ARG A 531 18.26 -21.77 15.61
C ARG A 531 17.71 -20.38 15.31
N LEU A 532 18.56 -19.42 14.93
CA LEU A 532 18.12 -18.09 14.52
C LEU A 532 17.17 -18.16 13.32
N LEU A 533 17.48 -18.99 12.31
CA LEU A 533 16.59 -19.21 11.16
C LEU A 533 15.25 -19.84 11.60
N ALA A 534 15.30 -20.81 12.52
CA ALA A 534 14.10 -21.41 13.09
C ALA A 534 13.25 -20.39 13.86
N ASP A 535 13.86 -19.46 14.61
CA ASP A 535 13.16 -18.39 15.34
C ASP A 535 12.50 -17.38 14.38
N LEU A 536 13.19 -17.02 13.29
CA LEU A 536 12.60 -16.18 12.23
C LEU A 536 11.41 -16.89 11.56
N MET A 537 11.53 -18.19 11.29
CA MET A 537 10.44 -19.03 10.79
C MET A 537 9.28 -19.10 11.79
N ALA A 538 9.54 -19.14 13.09
CA ALA A 538 8.50 -19.11 14.11
C ALA A 538 7.73 -17.78 14.11
N GLY A 539 8.44 -16.66 14.00
CA GLY A 539 7.83 -15.32 13.86
C GLY A 539 6.94 -15.21 12.63
N ALA A 540 7.43 -15.67 11.48
CA ALA A 540 6.68 -15.69 10.22
C ALA A 540 5.44 -16.60 10.32
N LEU A 541 5.58 -17.81 10.87
CA LEU A 541 4.48 -18.76 11.04
C LEU A 541 3.38 -18.22 11.95
N ARG A 542 3.75 -17.54 13.03
CA ARG A 542 2.81 -16.89 13.94
C ARG A 542 2.03 -15.78 13.23
N ARG A 543 2.73 -14.94 12.46
CA ARG A 543 2.11 -13.87 11.69
C ARG A 543 1.14 -14.42 10.65
N GLU A 544 1.55 -15.44 9.90
CA GLU A 544 0.70 -16.09 8.90
C GLU A 544 -0.57 -16.69 9.53
N ARG A 545 -0.44 -17.39 10.67
CA ARG A 545 -1.60 -17.94 11.42
C ARG A 545 -2.52 -16.83 11.92
N LEU A 546 -1.98 -15.71 12.39
CA LEU A 546 -2.75 -14.56 12.85
C LEU A 546 -3.49 -13.88 11.70
N GLU A 547 -2.83 -13.62 10.57
CA GLU A 547 -3.43 -13.04 9.37
C GLU A 547 -4.55 -13.95 8.82
N ARG A 548 -4.34 -15.27 8.84
CA ARG A 548 -5.36 -16.25 8.44
C ARG A 548 -6.58 -16.21 9.36
N LYS A 549 -6.37 -16.17 10.69
CA LYS A 549 -7.45 -16.05 11.68
C LYS A 549 -8.19 -14.72 11.57
N LEU A 550 -7.47 -13.61 11.36
CA LEU A 550 -8.06 -12.28 11.16
C LEU A 550 -8.88 -12.23 9.87
N ARG A 551 -8.37 -12.79 8.78
CA ARG A 551 -9.10 -12.88 7.51
C ARG A 551 -10.35 -13.74 7.62
N GLN A 552 -10.27 -14.87 8.32
CA GLN A 552 -11.45 -15.69 8.61
C GLN A 552 -12.48 -14.90 9.42
N ARG A 553 -12.09 -14.20 10.49
CA ARG A 553 -13.00 -13.34 11.28
C ARG A 553 -13.53 -12.12 10.51
N ALA A 554 -12.74 -11.55 9.61
CA ALA A 554 -13.13 -10.42 8.78
C ALA A 554 -14.11 -10.82 7.67
N THR A 555 -14.15 -12.11 7.30
CA THR A 555 -15.01 -12.63 6.23
C THR A 555 -16.11 -13.56 6.73
N ARG A 556 -16.14 -13.90 8.02
CA ARG A 556 -17.15 -14.79 8.61
C ARG A 556 -17.73 -14.21 9.90
N ASP A 557 -19.01 -14.44 10.09
CA ASP A 557 -19.72 -14.11 11.32
C ASP A 557 -19.23 -15.01 12.47
N VAL A 558 -18.95 -14.40 13.63
CA VAL A 558 -18.26 -15.06 14.75
C VAL A 558 -19.12 -16.13 15.41
N LEU A 559 -20.45 -16.00 15.34
CA LEU A 559 -21.39 -16.90 15.99
C LEU A 559 -21.77 -18.08 15.08
N THR A 560 -21.96 -17.81 13.78
CA THR A 560 -22.51 -18.78 12.82
C THR A 560 -21.46 -19.41 11.91
N GLN A 561 -20.24 -18.88 11.87
CA GLN A 561 -19.17 -19.25 10.94
C GLN A 561 -19.55 -19.07 9.45
N LEU A 562 -20.68 -18.43 9.16
CA LEU A 562 -21.14 -18.14 7.79
C LEU A 562 -20.46 -16.89 7.24
N PRO A 563 -20.36 -16.72 5.90
CA PRO A 563 -19.78 -15.53 5.30
C PRO A 563 -20.52 -14.26 5.76
N ASN A 564 -19.77 -13.28 6.27
CA ASN A 564 -20.34 -12.01 6.69
C ASN A 564 -20.55 -11.06 5.51
N ARG A 565 -21.16 -9.90 5.76
CA ARG A 565 -21.46 -8.91 4.71
C ARG A 565 -20.24 -8.52 3.86
N ALA A 566 -19.07 -8.34 4.47
CA ALA A 566 -17.84 -7.98 3.77
C ALA A 566 -17.39 -9.08 2.78
N ALA A 567 -17.55 -10.36 3.16
CA ALA A 567 -17.28 -11.48 2.25
C ALA A 567 -18.28 -11.55 1.09
N LEU A 568 -19.55 -11.21 1.35
CA LEU A 568 -20.60 -11.15 0.33
C LEU A 568 -20.32 -10.04 -0.70
N GLU A 569 -19.94 -8.86 -0.24
CA GLU A 569 -19.59 -7.71 -1.09
C GLU A 569 -18.33 -8.00 -1.94
N LEU A 570 -17.33 -8.69 -1.38
CA LEU A 570 -16.12 -9.11 -2.10
C LEU A 570 -16.43 -10.15 -3.19
N HIS A 571 -17.33 -11.10 -2.90
CA HIS A 571 -17.80 -12.07 -3.88
C HIS A 571 -18.65 -11.42 -4.97
N LEU A 572 -19.51 -10.47 -4.61
CA LEU A 572 -20.33 -9.71 -5.55
C LEU A 572 -19.45 -8.88 -6.49
N SER A 573 -18.46 -8.16 -5.96
CA SER A 573 -17.50 -7.38 -6.75
C SER A 573 -16.70 -8.24 -7.74
N ARG A 574 -16.26 -9.43 -7.31
CA ARG A 574 -15.59 -10.41 -8.19
C ARG A 574 -16.52 -10.99 -9.25
N ALA A 575 -17.77 -11.27 -8.91
CA ALA A 575 -18.77 -11.77 -9.84
C ALA A 575 -19.12 -10.70 -10.90
N ILE A 576 -19.28 -9.44 -10.49
CA ILE A 576 -19.51 -8.30 -11.39
C ILE A 576 -18.30 -8.11 -12.32
N SER A 577 -17.07 -8.21 -11.79
CA SER A 577 -15.85 -8.09 -12.60
C SER A 577 -15.72 -9.20 -13.64
N ARG A 578 -16.08 -10.45 -13.28
CA ARG A 578 -16.13 -11.57 -14.24
C ARG A 578 -17.21 -11.39 -15.30
N ALA A 579 -18.42 -10.98 -14.91
CA ALA A 579 -19.52 -10.71 -15.84
C ALA A 579 -19.19 -9.55 -16.80
N GLY A 580 -18.46 -8.52 -16.33
CA GLY A 580 -17.96 -7.44 -17.19
C GLY A 580 -16.91 -7.90 -18.19
N ALA A 581 -15.99 -8.78 -17.79
CA ALA A 581 -14.98 -9.36 -18.68
C ALA A 581 -15.61 -10.26 -19.76
N GLU A 582 -16.61 -11.07 -19.40
CA GLU A 582 -17.34 -11.95 -20.34
C GLU A 582 -18.23 -11.16 -21.34
N ARG A 583 -18.78 -10.02 -20.90
CA ARG A 583 -19.55 -9.12 -21.78
C ARG A 583 -18.64 -8.44 -22.82
N ASN A 584 -17.44 -8.04 -22.42
CA ASN A 584 -16.43 -7.46 -23.32
C ASN A 584 -15.81 -8.48 -24.29
N SER A 585 -15.67 -9.75 -23.89
CA SER A 585 -15.25 -10.81 -24.82
C SER A 585 -16.36 -11.16 -25.82
N SER A 586 -17.62 -11.15 -25.40
CA SER A 586 -18.77 -11.43 -26.27
C SER A 586 -19.03 -10.32 -27.30
N LEU A 587 -18.78 -9.05 -26.94
CA LEU A 587 -18.87 -7.90 -27.86
C LEU A 587 -17.73 -7.86 -28.89
N LYS A 588 -16.56 -8.47 -28.61
CA LYS A 588 -15.47 -8.61 -29.59
C LYS A 588 -15.77 -9.67 -30.65
N ILE A 589 -16.51 -10.73 -30.31
CA ILE A 589 -16.86 -11.81 -31.25
C ILE A 589 -17.97 -11.36 -32.22
N SER A 590 -18.86 -10.44 -31.82
CA SER A 590 -19.93 -9.93 -32.71
C SER A 590 -19.47 -8.89 -33.74
N ASN A 591 -18.27 -8.31 -33.60
CA ASN A 591 -17.75 -7.32 -34.54
C ASN A 591 -16.88 -7.91 -35.67
N ASP A 592 -16.60 -9.23 -35.64
CA ASP A 592 -15.76 -9.91 -36.65
C ASP A 592 -16.59 -10.68 -37.71
N SER A 593 -17.92 -10.54 -37.67
CA SER A 593 -18.83 -11.08 -38.68
C SER A 593 -19.50 -9.96 -39.48
N GLY A 594 -18.72 -9.29 -40.32
CA GLY A 594 -19.21 -8.47 -41.44
C GLY A 594 -19.54 -9.34 -42.67
N PRO A 595 -20.51 -8.95 -43.51
CA PRO A 595 -21.15 -9.85 -44.48
C PRO A 595 -20.20 -10.26 -45.62
N ARG A 596 -20.24 -11.54 -45.98
CA ARG A 596 -19.66 -12.07 -47.23
C ARG A 596 -20.55 -11.75 -48.43
#